data_AF-A0A3D4ERU6-F1
#
_entry.id   AF-A0A3D4ERU6-F1
#
_cell.length_a   1.000
_cell.length_b   1.000
_cell.length_c   1.000
_cell.angle_alpha   90.00
_cell.angle_beta   90.00
_cell.angle_gamma   90.00
#
_symmetry.space_group_name_H-M   'P 1'
#
loop_
_entity.id
_entity.type
_entity.pdbx_description
1 polymer ?
#
loop_
_entity_poly.entity_id
_entity_poly.type
_entity_poly.pdbx_seq_one_letter_code
_entity_poly.pdbx_strand_id
1 'polypeptide(L)' 'NSVKNHNKDKKRVNEVIAYVKESGGLDYAVAKMKALQQEALKILDKYPESKYKEALVLMVNYVIERKK' A
#
# COMPACT_ATOMS: atom_id res chain seq x y z
N ASN A 1 -13.83 -2.60 -13.41
CA ASN A 1 -15.30 -2.41 -13.58
C ASN A 1 -16.21 -3.46 -12.92
N SER A 2 -15.70 -4.60 -12.41
CA SER A 2 -16.53 -5.62 -11.74
C SER A 2 -16.92 -5.26 -10.30
N VAL A 3 -15.93 -4.94 -9.45
CA VAL A 3 -16.17 -4.56 -8.03
C VAL A 3 -16.93 -3.24 -7.90
N LYS A 4 -16.68 -2.26 -8.78
CA LYS A 4 -17.37 -0.96 -8.78
C LYS A 4 -18.87 -1.07 -9.09
N ASN A 5 -19.26 -1.98 -9.99
CA ASN A 5 -20.64 -2.09 -10.48
C ASN A 5 -21.44 -3.22 -9.81
N HIS A 6 -20.77 -4.19 -9.18
CA HIS A 6 -21.39 -5.36 -8.55
C HIS A 6 -20.94 -5.58 -7.10
N ASN A 7 -20.62 -4.51 -6.37
CA ASN A 7 -20.11 -4.58 -4.99
C ASN A 7 -21.02 -5.30 -3.99
N LYS A 8 -22.32 -5.44 -4.26
CA LYS A 8 -23.30 -6.15 -3.41
C LYS A 8 -23.35 -7.66 -3.66
N ASP A 9 -22.78 -8.13 -4.78
CA ASP A 9 -22.71 -9.56 -5.10
C ASP A 9 -21.50 -10.20 -4.40
N LYS A 10 -21.76 -10.77 -3.23
CA LYS A 10 -20.74 -11.41 -2.38
C LYS A 10 -20.01 -12.55 -3.10
N LYS A 11 -20.69 -13.32 -3.96
CA LYS A 11 -20.08 -14.46 -4.66
C LYS A 11 -19.03 -13.97 -5.64
N ARG A 12 -19.39 -12.98 -6.44
CA ARG A 12 -18.50 -12.36 -7.43
C ARG A 12 -17.34 -11.61 -6.78
N VAL A 13 -17.57 -10.92 -5.66
CA VAL A 13 -16.49 -10.27 -4.89
C VAL A 13 -15.50 -11.31 -4.36
N ASN A 14 -15.98 -12.43 -3.84
CA ASN A 14 -15.12 -13.50 -3.34
C ASN A 14 -14.29 -14.17 -4.45
N GLU A 15 -14.86 -14.39 -5.64
CA GLU A 15 -14.14 -14.92 -6.81
C GLU A 15 -13.01 -13.98 -7.23
N VAL A 16 -13.25 -12.67 -7.26
CA VAL A 16 -12.21 -11.68 -7.56
C VAL A 16 -11.10 -11.68 -6.49
N ILE A 17 -11.47 -11.81 -5.21
CA ILE A 17 -10.48 -11.90 -4.12
C ILE A 17 -9.63 -13.18 -4.25
N ALA A 18 -10.25 -14.32 -4.56
CA ALA A 18 -9.55 -15.58 -4.75
C ALA A 18 -8.57 -15.50 -5.92
N TYR A 19 -9.03 -14.95 -7.06
CA TYR A 19 -8.19 -14.74 -8.23
C TYR A 19 -7.00 -13.81 -7.95
N VAL A 20 -7.20 -12.72 -7.19
CA VAL A 20 -6.11 -11.80 -6.80
C VAL A 20 -5.10 -12.49 -5.87
N LYS A 21 -5.54 -13.41 -5.01
CA LYS A 21 -4.64 -14.20 -4.16
C LYS A 21 -3.86 -15.24 -4.96
N GLU A 22 -4.51 -16.00 -5.84
CA GLU A 22 -3.85 -17.01 -6.69
C GLU A 22 -2.84 -16.39 -7.66
N SER A 23 -3.14 -15.20 -8.19
CA SER A 23 -2.23 -14.47 -9.10
C SER A 23 -1.05 -13.80 -8.39
N GLY A 24 -0.92 -13.93 -7.06
CA GLY A 24 0.13 -13.26 -6.29
C GLY A 24 -0.04 -11.73 -6.22
N GLY A 25 -1.24 -11.21 -6.51
CA GLY A 25 -1.51 -9.78 -6.54
C GLY A 25 -1.33 -9.09 -5.18
N LEU A 26 -1.49 -9.84 -4.08
CA LEU A 26 -1.23 -9.34 -2.73
C LEU A 26 0.27 -9.08 -2.51
N ASP A 27 1.12 -10.03 -2.91
CA ASP A 27 2.57 -9.90 -2.79
C ASP A 27 3.11 -8.79 -3.68
N TYR A 28 2.58 -8.67 -4.90
CA TYR A 28 2.89 -7.55 -5.78
C TYR A 28 2.53 -6.20 -5.14
N ALA A 29 1.34 -6.10 -4.53
CA ALA A 29 0.93 -4.89 -3.84
C ALA A 29 1.86 -4.56 -2.65
N VAL A 30 2.25 -5.56 -1.86
CA VAL A 30 3.20 -5.39 -0.74
C VAL A 30 4.58 -4.95 -1.24
N ALA A 31 5.11 -5.57 -2.30
CA ALA A 31 6.38 -5.20 -2.89
C ALA A 31 6.35 -3.77 -3.44
N LYS A 32 5.26 -3.39 -4.14
CA LYS A 32 5.10 -2.04 -4.68
C LYS A 32 4.96 -0.98 -3.57
N MET A 33 4.26 -1.30 -2.49
CA MET A 33 4.17 -0.44 -1.31
C MET A 33 5.55 -0.19 -0.67
N LYS A 34 6.36 -1.23 -0.48
CA LYS A 34 7.74 -1.11 0.05
C LYS A 34 8.65 -0.31 -0.88
N ALA A 35 8.50 -0.47 -2.20
CA ALA A 35 9.28 0.31 -3.17
C ALA A 35 8.96 1.81 -3.06
N LEU A 36 7.67 2.17 -3.01
CA LEU A 36 7.22 3.55 -2.85
C LEU A 36 7.67 4.15 -1.52
N GLN A 37 7.68 3.37 -0.44
CA GLN A 37 8.21 3.78 0.86
C GLN A 37 9.69 4.19 0.75
N GLN A 38 10.52 3.35 0.11
CA GLN A 38 11.94 3.63 -0.07
C GLN A 38 12.17 4.86 -0.96
N GLU A 39 11.39 5.02 -2.02
CA GLU A 39 11.43 6.22 -2.87
C GLU A 39 11.10 7.48 -2.07
N ALA A 40 10.06 7.44 -1.23
CA ALA A 40 9.67 8.55 -0.38
C ALA A 40 10.77 8.92 0.64
N LEU A 41 11.37 7.92 1.31
CA LEU A 41 12.48 8.14 2.24
C LEU A 41 13.70 8.77 1.55
N LYS A 42 14.05 8.29 0.34
CA LYS A 42 15.13 8.89 -0.46
C LYS A 42 14.87 10.34 -0.85
N ILE A 43 13.60 10.71 -1.07
CA ILE A 43 13.23 12.10 -1.34
C ILE A 43 13.41 12.93 -0.06
N LEU A 44 12.98 12.42 1.10
CA LEU A 44 13.09 13.08 2.39
C LEU A 44 14.54 13.28 2.84
N ASP A 45 15.45 12.37 2.49
CA ASP A 45 16.88 12.46 2.80
C ASP A 45 17.58 13.68 2.21
N LYS A 46 17.02 14.27 1.14
CA LYS A 46 17.55 15.49 0.50
C LYS A 46 17.31 16.76 1.33
N TYR A 47 16.42 16.69 2.32
CA TYR A 47 16.09 17.83 3.17
C TYR A 47 16.92 17.81 4.45
N PRO A 48 17.28 19.00 4.99
CA PRO A 48 17.98 19.09 6.26
C PRO A 48 17.16 18.50 7.40
N GLU A 49 17.86 18.02 8.42
CA GLU A 49 17.23 17.52 9.64
C GLU A 49 16.33 18.58 10.26
N SER A 50 15.07 18.20 10.49
CA SER A 50 14.07 19.08 11.07
C SER A 50 12.92 18.23 11.63
N LYS A 51 12.17 18.81 12.58
CA LYS A 51 10.97 18.18 13.13
C LYS A 51 9.94 17.81 12.04
N TYR A 52 9.93 18.53 10.93
CA TYR A 52 9.06 18.25 9.78
C TYR A 52 9.51 17.01 9.01
N LYS A 53 10.83 16.87 8.77
CA LYS A 53 11.40 15.68 8.14
C LYS A 53 11.12 14.44 8.99
N GLU A 54 11.35 14.51 10.29
CA GLU A 54 11.08 13.42 11.23
C GLU A 54 9.59 13.02 11.24
N ALA A 55 8.67 13.99 11.27
CA ALA A 55 7.24 13.72 11.23
C ALA A 55 6.79 13.04 9.92
N LEU A 56 7.37 13.45 8.78
CA LEU A 56 7.08 12.85 7.48
C LEU A 56 7.64 11.41 7.38
N VAL A 57 8.85 11.18 7.88
CA VAL A 57 9.43 9.82 7.96
C VAL A 57 8.57 8.91 8.83
N LEU A 58 8.12 9.39 10.00
CA LEU A 58 7.22 8.66 10.88
C LEU A 58 5.89 8.31 10.18
N MET A 59 5.30 9.26 9.46
CA MET A 59 4.05 9.06 8.72
C MET A 59 4.21 7.99 7.63
N VAL A 60 5.29 8.06 6.84
CA VAL A 60 5.58 7.11 5.77
C VAL A 60 5.72 5.68 6.32
N ASN A 61 6.44 5.51 7.43
CA ASN A 61 6.60 4.20 8.06
C ASN A 61 5.28 3.68 8.65
N TYR A 62 4.50 4.55 9.31
CA TYR A 62 3.23 4.16 9.93
C TYR A 62 2.19 3.65 8.93
N VAL A 63 2.09 4.27 7.74
CA VAL A 63 1.10 3.90 6.73
C VAL A 63 1.34 2.48 6.17
N ILE A 64 2.61 2.05 6.08
CA ILE A 64 2.99 0.75 5.50
C ILE A 64 2.97 -0.38 6.53
N GLU A 65 3.35 -0.10 7.78
CA GLU A 65 3.46 -1.14 8.83
C GLU A 65 2.14 -1.46 9.53
N ARG A 66 1.08 -0.69 9.26
CA ARG A 66 -0.22 -0.87 9.91
C ARG A 66 -0.86 -2.21 9.54
N LYS A 67 -0.52 -3.26 10.29
CA LYS A 67 -1.32 -4.47 10.40
C LYS A 67 -2.51 -4.17 11.32
N LYS A 68 -3.71 -4.44 10.82
CA LYS A 68 -4.95 -4.50 11.62
C LYS A 68 -5.30 -5.96 11.85
#